data_AF-A0A846Q098-F1
#
_entry.id   AF-A0A846Q098-F1
#
_cell.length_a   1.000
_cell.length_b   1.000
_cell.length_c   1.000
_cell.angle_alpha   90.00
_cell.angle_beta   90.00
_cell.angle_gamma   90.00
#
_symmetry.space_group_name_H-M   'P 1'
#
loop_
_entity.id
_entity.type
_entity.pdbx_description
1 polymer ?
#
loop_
_entity_poly.entity_id
_entity_poly.type
_entity_poly.pdbx_seq_one_letter_code
_entity_poly.pdbx_strand_id
1 'polypeptide(L)' 'FTGAVSRRVGKFEAAGDGVVFLDEIGELEPALQAKLLRVLQEREVERLGGNAKVRVNFR' A
#
# COMPACT_ATOMS: atom_id res chain seq x y z
N PHE A 1 -16.09 -7.40 -0.33
CA PHE A 1 -15.67 -7.18 1.07
C PHE A 1 -14.94 -8.43 1.54
N THR A 2 -13.68 -8.29 1.93
CA THR A 2 -12.63 -9.34 1.92
C THR A 2 -12.74 -10.46 2.95
N GLY A 3 -13.86 -10.57 3.68
CA GLY A 3 -14.04 -11.59 4.73
C GLY A 3 -13.12 -11.44 5.95
N ALA A 4 -12.42 -10.30 6.10
CA ALA A 4 -11.48 -10.07 7.18
C ALA A 4 -12.21 -9.86 8.52
N VAL A 5 -11.92 -10.74 9.50
CA VAL A 5 -12.51 -10.72 10.86
C VAL A 5 -11.97 -9.56 11.70
N SER A 6 -10.75 -9.10 11.43
CA SER A 6 -10.13 -7.98 12.13
C SER A 6 -9.36 -7.09 11.17
N ARG A 7 -9.26 -5.82 11.56
CA ARG A 7 -8.52 -4.81 10.81
C ARG A 7 -7.01 -5.07 10.95
N ARG A 8 -6.32 -5.23 9.82
CA ARG A 8 -4.85 -5.27 9.76
C ARG A 8 -4.33 -4.00 9.09
N VAL A 9 -3.44 -3.28 9.77
CA VAL A 9 -2.79 -2.09 9.22
C VAL A 9 -1.85 -2.51 8.09
N GLY A 10 -1.92 -1.82 6.95
CA GLY A 10 -1.06 -2.08 5.79
C GLY A 10 0.39 -1.65 6.03
N LYS A 11 1.34 -2.19 5.27
CA LYS A 11 2.78 -1.91 5.43
C LYS A 11 3.12 -0.43 5.21
N PHE A 12 2.54 0.20 4.19
CA PHE A 12 2.71 1.65 3.94
C PHE A 12 2.11 2.52 5.04
N GLU A 13 0.95 2.14 5.59
CA GLU A 13 0.34 2.85 6.74
C GLU A 13 1.21 2.69 7.99
N ALA A 14 1.73 1.48 8.25
CA ALA A 14 2.59 1.21 9.40
C ALA A 14 3.96 1.92 9.31
N ALA A 15 4.42 2.21 8.10
CA ALA A 15 5.69 2.88 7.86
C ALA A 15 5.65 4.40 8.06
N GLY A 16 4.48 5.03 8.22
CA GLY A 16 4.25 6.49 8.20
C GLY A 16 5.45 7.34 8.61
N ASP A 17 5.89 8.34 7.85
CA ASP A 17 7.12 9.16 8.02
C ASP A 17 8.48 8.42 8.04
N GLY A 18 8.51 7.10 8.21
CA GLY A 18 9.68 6.25 8.13
C GLY A 18 10.09 5.91 6.69
N VAL A 19 10.86 4.83 6.53
CA VAL A 19 11.39 4.37 5.23
C VAL A 19 10.73 3.05 4.85
N VAL A 20 10.34 2.89 3.57
CA VAL A 20 9.87 1.61 3.04
C VAL A 20 10.96 0.98 2.20
N PHE A 21 11.47 -0.17 2.64
CA PHE A 21 12.32 -1.01 1.81
C PHE A 21 11.46 -1.95 0.96
N LEU A 22 11.68 -1.93 -0.35
CA LEU A 22 11.00 -2.79 -1.31
C LEU A 22 12.02 -3.75 -1.90
N ASP A 23 11.87 -5.04 -1.57
CA ASP A 23 12.71 -6.10 -2.12
C ASP A 23 11.99 -6.82 -3.26
N GLU A 24 12.75 -7.43 -4.17
CA GLU A 24 12.25 -8.27 -5.27
C GLU A 24 11.12 -7.63 -6.11
N ILE A 25 11.15 -6.30 -6.30
CA ILE A 25 10.05 -5.57 -6.97
C ILE A 25 9.75 -6.05 -8.40
N GLY A 26 10.73 -6.68 -9.06
CA GLY A 26 10.61 -7.24 -10.39
C GLY A 26 9.72 -8.49 -10.46
N GLU A 27 9.57 -9.20 -9.34
CA GLU A 27 8.74 -10.42 -9.23
C GLU A 27 7.26 -10.09 -8.98
N LEU A 28 6.92 -8.82 -8.73
CA LEU A 28 5.54 -8.40 -8.57
C LEU A 28 4.77 -8.52 -9.89
N GLU A 29 3.53 -9.01 -9.83
CA GLU A 29 2.63 -8.99 -10.99
C GLU A 29 2.49 -7.55 -11.55
N PRO A 30 2.41 -7.34 -12.88
CA PRO A 30 2.36 -6.01 -13.48
C PRO A 30 1.24 -5.12 -12.93
N ALA A 31 0.08 -5.71 -12.61
CA ALA A 31 -1.04 -4.98 -12.02
C ALA A 31 -0.71 -4.43 -10.62
N LEU A 32 0.09 -5.16 -9.84
CA LEU A 32 0.53 -4.73 -8.52
C LEU A 32 1.65 -3.68 -8.62
N GLN A 33 2.55 -3.81 -9.60
CA GLN A 33 3.55 -2.78 -9.90
C GLN A 33 2.90 -1.44 -10.24
N ALA A 34 1.86 -1.44 -11.08
CA ALA A 34 1.11 -0.22 -11.40
C ALA A 34 0.47 0.41 -10.15
N LYS A 35 -0.08 -0.40 -9.25
CA LYS A 35 -0.61 0.08 -7.96
C LYS A 35 0.50 0.66 -7.09
N LEU A 36 1.65 -0.01 -6.99
CA LEU A 36 2.81 0.48 -6.24
C LEU A 36 3.27 1.85 -6.77
N LEU A 37 3.40 2.00 -8.10
CA LEU A 37 3.75 3.28 -8.73
C LEU A 37 2.75 4.39 -8.35
N ARG A 38 1.45 4.07 -8.34
CA ARG A 38 0.41 5.01 -7.92
C ARG A 38 0.58 5.44 -6.46
N VAL A 39 0.92 4.54 -5.56
CA VAL A 39 1.19 4.86 -4.15
C VAL A 39 2.40 5.78 -4.01
N LEU A 40 3.48 5.52 -4.75
CA LEU A 40 4.69 6.35 -4.73
C LEU A 40 4.43 7.77 -5.24
N GLN A 41 3.57 7.92 -6.26
CA GLN A 41 3.22 9.20 -6.87
C GLN A 41 2.17 9.98 -6.06
N GLU A 42 1.03 9.34 -5.76
CA GLU A 42 -0.12 10.00 -5.11
C GLU A 42 0.05 10.10 -3.59
N ARG A 43 0.95 9.29 -2.98
CA ARG A 43 1.09 9.17 -1.52
C ARG A 43 -0.22 8.76 -0.83
N GLU A 44 -1.01 7.93 -1.51
CA GLU A 44 -2.30 7.42 -1.05
C GLU A 44 -2.40 5.91 -1.29
N VAL A 45 -3.08 5.19 -0.40
CA VAL A 45 -3.39 3.76 -0.53
C VAL A 45 -4.88 3.51 -0.33
N GLU A 46 -5.40 2.49 -1.01
CA GLU A 46 -6.75 1.96 -0.78
C GLU A 46 -6.65 0.67 0.04
N ARG A 47 -7.49 0.53 1.07
CA ARG A 47 -7.50 -0.68 1.89
C ARG A 47 -8.20 -1.82 1.14
N LEU A 48 -7.71 -3.04 1.34
CA LEU A 48 -8.34 -4.23 0.76
C LEU A 48 -9.79 -4.35 1.22
N GLY A 49 -10.72 -4.28 0.26
CA GLY A 49 -12.16 -4.38 0.52
C GLY A 49 -12.84 -3.09 0.94
N GLY A 50 -12.13 -1.96 0.96
CA GLY A 50 -12.71 -0.63 1.16
C GLY A 50 -12.34 0.31 0.01
N ASN A 51 -13.16 1.34 -0.20
CA ASN A 51 -12.92 2.35 -1.26
C ASN A 51 -12.34 3.66 -0.69
N ALA A 52 -12.06 3.69 0.60
CA ALA A 52 -11.50 4.86 1.26
C ALA A 52 -10.00 4.95 0.97
N LYS A 53 -9.59 6.08 0.40
CA LYS A 53 -8.18 6.43 0.28
C LYS A 53 -7.60 6.86 1.62
N VAL A 54 -6.37 6.44 1.88
CA VAL A 54 -5.63 6.75 3.10
C VAL A 54 -4.31 7.38 2.69
N ARG A 55 -4.08 8.60 3.15
CA ARG A 55 -2.81 9.29 2.90
C ARG A 55 -1.70 8.65 3.71
N VAL A 56 -0.57 8.42 3.06
CA VAL A 56 0.62 7.79 3.65
C VAL A 56 1.81 8.68 3.36
N ASN A 57 2.70 8.82 4.33
CA ASN A 57 3.98 9.49 4.14
C ASN A 57 5.08 8.49 4.43
N PHE A 58 6.12 8.46 3.61
CA PHE A 58 7.29 7.61 3.83
C PHE A 58 8.41 8.06 2.87
N ARG A 59 9.63 7.64 3.16
CA ARG A 59 10.79 7.82 2.28
C ARG A 59 11.09 6.53 1.52
#